data_AF-A0A5M6I4R4-F1
#
_entry.id   AF-A0A5M6I4R4-F1
#
_cell.length_a   1.000
_cell.length_b   1.000
_cell.length_c   1.000
_cell.angle_alpha   90.00
_cell.angle_beta   90.00
_cell.angle_gamma   90.00
#
_symmetry.space_group_name_H-M   'P 1'
#
loop_
_entity.id
_entity.type
_entity.pdbx_description
1 polymer ?
#
loop_
_entity_poly.entity_id
_entity_poly.type
_entity_poly.pdbx_seq_one_letter_code
_entity_poly.pdbx_strand_id
1 'polypeptide(L)'
;MKLKARSSRRRVPIHPIMRDVGFLDFVAMRRSDATSNTALLFPGLEPRGKKATRWEAAWSKWFSRWRRVHLGIVGDDRRKDFHSPRHTFKDMCRAARIEEVVHDALTGHSLEGVGEATDDVTARAFRSRSRRKTSPA
;
A
#
# COMPACT_ATOMS: atom_id res chain seq x y z
N MET A 1 -9.81 2.60 13.91
CA MET A 1 -8.48 1.94 13.88
C MET A 1 -7.47 2.92 14.49
N LYS A 2 -6.64 2.50 15.45
CA LYS A 2 -5.65 3.36 16.11
C LYS A 2 -4.26 2.98 15.60
N LEU A 3 -3.49 3.95 15.09
CA LEU A 3 -2.11 3.72 14.67
C LEU A 3 -1.23 3.49 15.91
N LYS A 4 -0.27 2.57 15.81
CA LYS A 4 0.63 2.21 16.91
C LYS A 4 1.63 3.33 17.23
N ALA A 5 2.02 4.13 16.23
CA ALA A 5 2.89 5.30 16.40
C ALA A 5 2.59 6.37 15.33
N ARG A 6 2.98 7.62 15.59
CA ARG A 6 2.87 8.73 14.62
C ARG A 6 3.66 8.44 13.34
N SER A 7 4.82 7.78 13.48
CA SER A 7 5.67 7.30 12.39
C SER A 7 5.02 6.23 11.50
N SER A 8 3.91 5.62 11.95
CA SER A 8 3.16 4.66 11.14
C SER A 8 2.29 5.33 10.08
N ARG A 9 1.98 6.64 10.22
CA ARG A 9 1.21 7.40 9.23
C ARG A 9 2.16 7.84 8.12
N ARG A 10 1.79 7.56 6.87
CA ARG A 10 2.60 7.87 5.69
C ARG A 10 1.73 8.14 4.48
N ARG A 11 2.18 9.04 3.60
CA ARG A 11 1.60 9.24 2.27
C ARG A 11 2.21 8.25 1.28
N VAL A 12 1.37 7.51 0.57
CA VAL A 12 1.80 6.56 -0.46
C VAL A 12 1.26 7.03 -1.81
N PRO A 13 2.11 7.21 -2.83
CA PRO A 13 1.68 7.57 -4.17
C PRO A 13 0.87 6.42 -4.78
N ILE A 14 -0.16 6.78 -5.54
CA ILE A 14 -0.98 5.83 -6.29
C ILE A 14 -0.51 5.88 -7.75
N HIS A 15 -0.17 4.72 -8.31
CA HIS A 15 0.23 4.62 -9.70
C HIS A 15 -0.95 4.97 -10.65
N PRO A 16 -0.74 5.66 -11.78
CA PRO A 16 -1.81 6.06 -12.71
C PRO A 16 -2.74 4.92 -13.14
N ILE A 17 -2.18 3.70 -13.30
CA ILE A 17 -2.95 2.50 -13.61
C ILE A 17 -4.15 2.27 -12.67
N MET A 18 -4.05 2.70 -11.40
CA MET A 18 -5.15 2.56 -10.44
C MET A 18 -6.36 3.42 -10.82
N ARG A 19 -6.13 4.61 -11.36
CA ARG A 19 -7.21 5.42 -11.93
C ARG A 19 -7.81 4.69 -13.13
N ASP A 20 -6.96 4.16 -14.01
CA ASP A 20 -7.41 3.57 -15.28
C ASP A 20 -8.21 2.26 -15.07
N VAL A 21 -7.92 1.50 -14.01
CA VAL A 21 -8.72 0.33 -13.60
C VAL A 21 -9.95 0.69 -12.75
N GLY A 22 -10.28 1.97 -12.59
CA GLY A 22 -11.48 2.44 -11.88
C GLY A 22 -11.38 2.45 -10.34
N PHE A 23 -10.18 2.38 -9.76
CA PHE A 23 -10.02 2.38 -8.29
C PHE A 23 -10.53 3.68 -7.66
N LEU A 24 -10.31 4.83 -8.30
CA LEU A 24 -10.77 6.12 -7.77
C LEU A 24 -12.30 6.25 -7.82
N ASP A 25 -12.93 5.69 -8.85
CA ASP A 25 -14.39 5.65 -8.96
C ASP A 25 -14.99 4.74 -7.88
N PHE A 26 -14.37 3.58 -7.64
CA PHE A 26 -14.72 2.71 -6.51
C PHE A 26 -14.62 3.45 -5.18
N VAL A 27 -13.54 4.22 -4.94
CA VAL A 27 -13.38 5.01 -3.71
C VAL A 27 -14.48 6.07 -3.58
N ALA A 28 -14.83 6.76 -4.68
CA ALA A 28 -15.89 7.76 -4.68
C ALA A 28 -17.25 7.13 -4.34
N MET A 29 -17.60 6.02 -4.98
CA MET A 29 -18.81 5.24 -4.69
C MET A 29 -18.84 4.77 -3.23
N ARG A 30 -17.73 4.22 -2.71
CA ARG A 30 -17.66 3.80 -1.31
C ARG A 30 -17.82 4.96 -0.32
N ARG A 31 -17.41 6.16 -0.71
CA ARG A 31 -17.58 7.37 0.11
C ARG A 31 -19.01 7.87 0.10
N SER A 32 -19.73 7.82 -1.03
CA SER A 32 -21.16 8.17 -1.06
C SER A 32 -22.00 7.20 -0.22
N ASP A 33 -21.64 5.92 -0.23
CA ASP A 33 -22.34 4.88 0.54
C ASP A 33 -21.94 4.85 2.03
N ALA A 34 -20.95 5.65 2.43
CA ALA A 34 -20.42 5.62 3.78
C ALA A 34 -21.41 6.27 4.76
N THR A 35 -21.90 5.47 5.71
CA THR A 35 -22.76 5.96 6.80
C THR A 35 -21.99 6.65 7.93
N SER A 36 -20.65 6.58 7.91
CA SER A 36 -19.78 7.23 8.90
C SER A 36 -18.37 7.45 8.36
N ASN A 37 -17.65 8.40 8.96
CA ASN A 37 -16.23 8.65 8.66
C ASN A 37 -15.29 7.50 9.06
N THR A 38 -15.80 6.46 9.70
CA THR A 38 -15.05 5.25 10.06
C THR A 38 -15.40 4.06 9.16
N ALA A 39 -16.23 4.26 8.14
CA ALA A 39 -16.55 3.25 7.15
C ALA A 39 -15.30 2.72 6.45
N LEU A 40 -15.26 1.40 6.25
CA LEU A 40 -14.14 0.74 5.59
C LEU A 40 -14.24 0.88 4.07
N LEU A 41 -13.08 1.10 3.45
CA LEU A 41 -12.98 1.14 1.99
C LEU A 41 -13.30 -0.23 1.37
N PHE A 42 -12.89 -1.32 2.03
CA PHE A 42 -13.15 -2.70 1.59
C PHE A 42 -14.00 -3.45 2.62
N PRO A 43 -15.35 -3.40 2.49
CA PRO A 43 -16.26 -4.16 3.35
C PRO A 43 -16.05 -5.67 3.20
N GLY A 44 -16.25 -6.43 4.28
CA GLY A 44 -16.16 -7.89 4.26
C GLY A 44 -14.77 -8.44 4.56
N LEU A 45 -13.75 -7.58 4.68
CA LEU A 45 -12.37 -7.94 5.07
C LEU A 45 -12.09 -7.69 6.55
N GLU A 46 -13.15 -7.63 7.36
CA GLU A 46 -13.04 -7.46 8.80
C GLU A 46 -12.66 -8.79 9.48
N PRO A 47 -11.82 -8.73 10.51
CA PRO A 47 -11.64 -9.86 11.40
C PRO A 47 -12.97 -10.22 12.10
N ARG A 48 -13.32 -11.51 12.13
CA ARG A 48 -14.58 -12.00 12.71
C ARG A 48 -14.37 -12.77 14.03
N GLY A 49 -15.41 -12.81 14.86
CA GLY A 49 -15.47 -13.60 16.10
C GLY A 49 -14.45 -13.16 17.15
N LYS A 50 -13.95 -14.11 17.97
CA LYS A 50 -12.98 -13.87 19.07
C LYS A 50 -11.65 -13.22 18.63
N LYS A 51 -11.43 -13.00 17.33
CA LYS A 51 -10.22 -12.41 16.75
C LYS A 51 -10.47 -11.04 16.10
N ALA A 52 -11.55 -10.33 16.47
CA ALA A 52 -12.00 -9.04 15.91
C ALA A 52 -10.96 -7.89 15.89
N THR A 53 -9.77 -8.07 16.48
CA THR A 53 -8.67 -7.09 16.44
C THR A 53 -7.57 -7.46 15.43
N ARG A 54 -7.58 -8.67 14.86
CA ARG A 54 -6.50 -9.22 14.02
C ARG A 54 -6.71 -8.94 12.53
N TRP A 55 -6.68 -7.66 12.16
CA TRP A 55 -6.83 -7.20 10.77
C TRP A 55 -5.85 -7.87 9.80
N GLU A 56 -4.58 -7.97 10.16
CA GLU A 56 -3.54 -8.61 9.35
C GLU A 56 -3.90 -10.06 8.99
N ALA A 57 -4.43 -10.82 9.96
CA ALA A 57 -4.82 -12.21 9.73
C ALA A 57 -6.04 -12.33 8.81
N ALA A 58 -6.97 -11.36 8.82
CA ALA A 58 -8.11 -11.34 7.91
C ALA A 58 -7.65 -11.13 6.46
N TRP A 59 -6.79 -10.14 6.23
CA TRP A 59 -6.21 -9.86 4.92
C TRP A 59 -5.36 -11.01 4.38
N SER A 60 -4.48 -11.58 5.20
CA SER A 60 -3.64 -12.71 4.79
C SER A 60 -4.46 -13.93 4.39
N LYS A 61 -5.58 -14.21 5.08
CA LYS A 61 -6.49 -15.31 4.73
C LYS A 61 -7.25 -15.03 3.44
N TRP A 62 -7.80 -13.83 3.28
CA TRP A 62 -8.49 -13.43 2.05
C TRP A 62 -7.56 -13.56 0.85
N PHE A 63 -6.35 -12.98 0.92
CA PHE A 63 -5.39 -13.01 -0.19
C PHE A 63 -4.97 -14.45 -0.50
N SER A 64 -4.71 -15.26 0.52
CA SER A 64 -4.37 -16.68 0.35
C SER A 64 -5.48 -17.47 -0.35
N ARG A 65 -6.75 -17.17 -0.08
CA ARG A 65 -7.88 -17.78 -0.80
C ARG A 65 -7.96 -17.25 -2.21
N TRP A 66 -7.93 -15.93 -2.39
CA TRP A 66 -8.06 -15.27 -3.68
C TRP A 66 -7.00 -15.76 -4.67
N ARG A 67 -5.72 -15.82 -4.27
CA ARG A 67 -4.62 -16.28 -5.15
C ARG A 67 -4.77 -17.75 -5.56
N ARG A 68 -5.30 -18.61 -4.69
CA ARG A 68 -5.51 -20.04 -4.99
C ARG A 68 -6.65 -20.22 -5.97
N VAL A 69 -7.76 -19.51 -5.75
CA VAL A 69 -8.98 -19.66 -6.54
C VAL A 69 -8.87 -18.96 -7.89
N HIS A 70 -8.33 -17.75 -7.93
CA HIS A 70 -8.36 -16.92 -9.15
C HIS A 70 -7.05 -16.92 -9.93
N LEU A 71 -5.91 -17.22 -9.30
CA LEU A 71 -4.61 -17.26 -9.99
C LEU A 71 -4.05 -18.67 -10.13
N GLY A 72 -4.69 -19.69 -9.54
CA GLY A 72 -4.18 -21.07 -9.57
C GLY A 72 -2.85 -21.27 -8.83
N ILE A 73 -2.40 -20.30 -8.03
CA ILE A 73 -1.13 -20.39 -7.29
C ILE A 73 -1.35 -21.26 -6.05
N VAL A 74 -0.99 -22.55 -6.15
CA VAL A 74 -1.13 -23.59 -5.11
C VAL A 74 0.21 -24.31 -4.86
N GLY A 75 0.41 -24.89 -3.67
CA GLY A 75 1.55 -25.80 -3.40
C GLY A 75 2.86 -25.15 -2.89
N ASP A 76 3.99 -25.81 -3.19
CA ASP A 76 5.37 -25.57 -2.70
C ASP A 76 5.94 -24.17 -2.95
N ASP A 77 5.20 -23.36 -3.70
CA ASP A 77 5.33 -21.91 -3.82
C ASP A 77 4.90 -21.18 -2.51
N ARG A 78 5.17 -21.81 -1.35
CA ARG A 78 4.89 -21.34 0.02
C ARG A 78 5.56 -20.02 0.34
N ARG A 79 6.49 -19.56 -0.51
CA ARG A 79 7.10 -18.22 -0.41
C ARG A 79 6.14 -17.10 -0.83
N LYS A 80 5.06 -17.39 -1.55
CA LYS A 80 4.11 -16.38 -2.03
C LYS A 80 2.94 -16.20 -1.08
N ASP A 81 3.06 -15.20 -0.23
CA ASP A 81 2.09 -14.77 0.77
C ASP A 81 1.71 -13.29 0.58
N PHE A 82 0.98 -12.72 1.54
CA PHE A 82 0.55 -11.31 1.46
C PHE A 82 1.71 -10.30 1.60
N HIS A 83 2.89 -10.72 2.07
CA HIS A 83 4.10 -9.89 2.13
C HIS A 83 4.88 -9.90 0.82
N SER A 84 4.70 -10.92 -0.01
CA SER A 84 5.44 -11.08 -1.26
C SER A 84 5.35 -9.89 -2.21
N PRO A 85 4.18 -9.25 -2.43
CA PRO A 85 4.09 -8.04 -3.26
C PRO A 85 4.97 -6.89 -2.75
N ARG A 86 5.14 -6.76 -1.43
CA ARG A 86 6.00 -5.74 -0.84
C ARG A 86 7.47 -6.01 -1.10
N HIS A 87 7.91 -7.26 -1.06
CA HIS A 87 9.28 -7.63 -1.43
C HIS A 87 9.54 -7.32 -2.90
N THR A 88 8.62 -7.72 -3.79
CA THR A 88 8.68 -7.37 -5.21
C THR A 88 8.77 -5.86 -5.41
N PHE A 89 7.98 -5.07 -4.68
CA PHE A 89 8.06 -3.62 -4.74
C PHE A 89 9.46 -3.08 -4.36
N LYS A 90 10.06 -3.54 -3.25
CA LYS A 90 11.43 -3.12 -2.86
C LYS A 90 12.44 -3.50 -3.94
N ASP A 91 12.35 -4.70 -4.50
CA ASP A 91 13.26 -5.17 -5.53
C ASP A 91 13.14 -4.35 -6.82
N MET A 92 11.91 -3.98 -7.21
CA MET A 92 11.68 -3.08 -8.33
C MET A 92 12.20 -1.66 -8.07
N CYS A 93 12.07 -1.14 -6.85
CA CYS A 93 12.67 0.15 -6.48
C CYS A 93 14.20 0.12 -6.61
N ARG A 94 14.85 -0.95 -6.14
CA ARG A 94 16.31 -1.15 -6.27
C ARG A 94 16.72 -1.23 -7.73
N ALA A 95 16.01 -2.03 -8.54
CA ALA A 95 16.26 -2.15 -9.97
C ALA A 95 16.13 -0.80 -10.70
N ALA A 96 15.15 0.02 -10.29
CA ALA A 96 14.93 1.36 -10.81
C ALA A 96 15.85 2.45 -10.21
N ARG A 97 16.81 2.07 -9.34
CA ARG A 97 17.73 2.96 -8.64
C ARG A 97 17.01 4.08 -7.87
N ILE A 98 15.87 3.76 -7.29
CA ILE A 98 15.21 4.64 -6.32
C ILE A 98 16.00 4.58 -5.02
N GLU A 99 16.34 5.74 -4.46
CA GLU A 99 17.10 5.84 -3.22
C GLU A 99 16.45 5.03 -2.09
N GLU A 100 17.27 4.37 -1.29
CA GLU A 100 16.81 3.48 -0.21
C GLU A 100 15.92 4.21 0.79
N VAL A 101 16.30 5.43 1.15
CA VAL A 101 15.53 6.30 2.03
C VAL A 101 14.09 6.53 1.51
N VAL A 102 13.91 6.60 0.19
CA VAL A 102 12.59 6.83 -0.42
C VAL A 102 11.76 5.56 -0.40
N HIS A 103 12.30 4.41 -0.79
CA HIS A 103 11.51 3.18 -0.79
C HIS A 103 11.26 2.65 0.63
N ASP A 104 12.14 2.93 1.59
CA ASP A 104 11.91 2.63 3.00
C ASP A 104 10.86 3.55 3.63
N ALA A 105 10.84 4.83 3.23
CA ALA A 105 9.77 5.74 3.58
C ALA A 105 8.39 5.25 3.07
N LEU A 106 8.33 4.80 1.81
CA LEU A 106 7.11 4.27 1.19
C LEU A 106 6.63 2.98 1.84
N THR A 107 7.57 2.11 2.19
CA THR A 107 7.25 0.82 2.80
C THR A 107 7.02 0.98 4.32
N GLY A 108 7.50 2.03 4.96
CA GLY A 108 7.40 2.23 6.40
C GLY A 108 8.38 1.38 7.19
N HIS A 109 9.59 1.16 6.64
CA HIS A 109 10.72 0.70 7.44
C HIS A 109 11.28 1.90 8.19
N SER A 110 11.63 1.69 9.46
CA SER A 110 12.33 2.70 10.26
C SER A 110 13.68 2.96 9.61
N LEU A 111 13.96 4.22 9.30
CA LEU A 111 15.31 4.65 8.99
C LEU A 111 16.09 4.58 10.31
N GLU A 112 17.15 3.79 10.38
CA GLU A 112 18.05 3.84 11.54
C GLU A 112 18.55 5.29 11.70
N GLY A 113 18.25 5.89 12.86
CA GLY A 113 18.71 7.25 13.21
C GLY A 113 17.88 8.43 12.71
N VAL A 114 16.81 8.25 11.94
CA VAL A 114 16.05 9.38 11.37
C VAL A 114 14.60 9.35 11.84
N GLY A 115 14.29 10.17 12.85
CA GLY A 115 12.92 10.46 13.33
C GLY A 115 12.15 11.43 12.43
N GLU A 116 12.68 11.73 11.24
CA GLU A 116 12.10 12.68 10.29
C GLU A 116 10.82 12.10 9.70
N ALA A 117 9.80 12.96 9.55
CA ALA A 117 8.51 12.56 9.05
C ALA A 117 8.66 12.01 7.62
N THR A 118 8.41 10.72 7.47
CA THR A 118 8.31 9.93 6.23
C THR A 118 7.57 10.66 5.11
N ASP A 119 6.62 11.51 5.50
CA ASP A 119 5.82 12.38 4.63
C ASP A 119 6.67 13.36 3.80
N ASP A 120 7.74 13.95 4.37
CA ASP A 120 8.54 14.96 3.65
C ASP A 120 9.51 14.35 2.64
N VAL A 121 10.20 13.26 3.03
CA VAL A 121 11.09 12.49 2.15
C VAL A 121 10.33 12.01 0.91
N THR A 122 9.15 11.42 1.12
CA THR A 122 8.32 10.94 0.02
C THR A 122 7.89 12.09 -0.89
N ALA A 123 7.41 13.19 -0.32
CA ALA A 123 6.94 14.33 -1.11
C ALA A 123 8.09 15.02 -1.88
N ARG A 124 9.30 15.11 -1.31
CA ARG A 124 10.50 15.63 -1.98
C ARG A 124 10.91 14.77 -3.18
N ALA A 125 10.86 13.44 -3.05
CA ALA A 125 11.20 12.52 -4.13
C ALA A 125 10.25 12.63 -5.34
N PHE A 126 8.95 12.87 -5.11
CA PHE A 126 7.97 13.03 -6.19
C PHE A 126 7.93 14.45 -6.78
N ARG A 127 8.21 15.49 -5.98
CA ARG A 127 8.26 16.89 -6.47
C ARG A 127 9.42 17.15 -7.43
N SER A 128 10.56 16.47 -7.27
CA SER A 128 11.76 16.69 -8.11
C SER A 128 11.64 16.12 -9.52
N ARG A 129 10.73 15.17 -9.77
CA ARG A 129 10.50 14.58 -11.11
C ARG A 129 9.45 15.30 -11.95
N SER A 130 8.57 16.09 -11.35
CA SER A 130 7.51 16.85 -12.06
C SER A 130 8.05 18.04 -12.89
N ARG A 131 9.33 18.42 -12.74
CA ARG A 131 9.93 19.59 -13.44
C ARG A 131 10.70 19.28 -14.73
N ARG A 132 10.63 18.08 -15.31
CA ARG A 132 11.30 17.79 -16.58
C ARG A 132 10.34 17.60 -17.76
N LYS A 133 10.37 18.62 -18.62
CA LYS A 133 9.95 18.73 -20.04
C LYS A 133 8.47 19.04 -20.32
N THR A 134 8.13 20.32 -20.27
CA THR A 134 7.41 20.97 -21.38
C THR A 134 8.45 21.74 -22.18
N SER A 135 8.80 21.24 -23.37
CA SER A 135 9.52 22.00 -24.38
C SER A 135 8.46 22.53 -25.35
N PRO A 136 8.36 23.85 -25.60
CA PRO A 136 7.47 24.36 -26.63
C PRO A 136 8.09 24.06 -28.01
N ALA A 137 7.22 23.74 -28.97
CA ALA A 137 7.51 23.77 -30.40
C ALA A 137 7.28 25.20 -30.92
#